data_AF-A0A8T1Z1W7-F1
#
_entry.id   AF-A0A8T1Z1W7-F1
#
_cell.length_a   1.000
_cell.length_b   1.000
_cell.length_c   1.000
_cell.angle_alpha   90.00
_cell.angle_beta   90.00
_cell.angle_gamma   90.00
#
_symmetry.space_group_name_H-M   'P 1'
#
loop_
_entity.id
_entity.type
_entity.pdbx_description
1 polymer ?
#
loop_
_entity_poly.entity_id
_entity_poly.type
_entity_poly.pdbx_seq_one_letter_code
_entity_poly.pdbx_strand_id
1 'polypeptide(L)'
;MEKSETNLNFFCPNINPLKAYSWQVQCPPKIRHFIWQILTECVPVTENLWKRGIDCDRGCATSGTSEETINHTLFQCHPARQIWALSQIPTAMGIFSTESNFTNLDHLFWRIPTEFDSSAFPWIIWYIWKARNEKIFENKDTDPAEVLRLAEKEAQLWQSAQIELHNENPGSVDLVNQDRVRDISLEAEYSGYRCFVDGSWKESDKFSGTGWFCTSSNGEPPTMGAANLRRSLSPLHAKVEALLWAMKCMIGADNQEVAFFTDCSDLVKMVSSPTEWPAFSVYLEEFQSDKKEFSSFSLSLISRRANVKADNLARNVHSKFLRQSKIILSNLSTVIKVYLGSTTMAGTNDSCPLVKNILLLDSEGKRVAVKYYSDDWTTNAAKLAFEKYVFSKTSKTNARTEAEITLLENNIVVYKFAQDLHFFVTGGENENELVLSSVLQGFFDAVALLLRNNVEKMEALENLDLIFLCLDEMVDQGMVLETDANVIAGKVAMQSAEASGSLSEQTLTQALATAREHLARSLLT
;
A
#
# COMPACT_ATOMS: atom_id res chain seq x y z
N MET A 1 -18.16 34.86 52.62
CA MET A 1 -19.27 34.55 51.68
C MET A 1 -18.67 34.51 50.28
N GLU A 2 -18.07 33.38 49.91
CA GLU A 2 -17.64 33.13 48.54
C GLU A 2 -18.75 32.33 47.85
N LYS A 3 -19.26 32.88 46.76
CA LYS A 3 -20.24 32.22 45.90
C LYS A 3 -19.52 31.13 45.12
N SER A 4 -19.93 29.88 45.33
CA SER A 4 -19.52 28.74 44.50
C SER A 4 -20.18 28.88 43.11
N GLU A 5 -19.40 29.27 42.11
CA GLU A 5 -19.76 29.06 40.72
C GLU A 5 -19.59 27.56 40.41
N THR A 6 -20.72 26.86 40.36
CA THR A 6 -20.82 25.52 39.76
C THR A 6 -20.50 25.64 38.28
N ASN A 7 -19.30 25.23 37.88
CA ASN A 7 -18.95 24.92 36.50
C ASN A 7 -19.87 23.78 36.01
N LEU A 8 -20.95 24.13 35.34
CA LEU A 8 -21.69 23.20 34.50
C LEU A 8 -20.79 22.86 33.31
N ASN A 9 -20.11 21.72 33.39
CA ASN A 9 -19.44 21.11 32.25
C ASN A 9 -20.49 20.87 31.15
N PHE A 10 -20.50 21.74 30.14
CA PHE A 10 -21.20 21.50 28.89
C PHE A 10 -20.55 20.28 28.22
N PHE A 11 -21.08 19.09 28.48
CA PHE A 11 -20.75 17.89 27.72
C PHE A 11 -21.34 18.06 26.32
N CYS A 12 -20.55 18.54 25.36
CA CYS A 12 -20.89 18.43 23.95
C CYS A 12 -21.06 16.93 23.62
N PRO A 13 -22.08 16.52 22.83
CA PRO A 13 -22.25 15.12 22.45
C PRO A 13 -20.96 14.54 21.86
N ASN A 14 -20.51 13.42 22.41
CA ASN A 14 -19.31 12.74 21.95
C ASN A 14 -19.55 12.16 20.55
N ILE A 15 -18.84 12.68 19.54
CA ILE A 15 -18.92 12.23 18.14
C ILE A 15 -17.97 11.06 17.82
N ASN A 16 -17.16 10.60 18.78
CA ASN A 16 -16.24 9.47 18.57
C ASN A 16 -16.97 8.16 18.21
N PRO A 17 -18.15 7.82 18.78
CA PRO A 17 -18.92 6.66 18.35
C PRO A 17 -19.31 6.73 16.86
N LEU A 18 -19.73 7.90 16.38
CA LEU A 18 -20.04 8.10 14.95
C LEU A 18 -18.79 7.89 14.09
N LYS A 19 -17.66 8.50 14.48
CA LYS A 19 -16.38 8.37 13.75
C LYS A 19 -15.82 6.94 13.76
N ALA A 20 -16.05 6.19 14.82
CA ALA A 20 -15.65 4.79 14.89
C ALA A 20 -16.56 3.92 14.01
N TYR A 21 -17.87 4.18 14.03
CA TYR A 21 -18.84 3.41 13.28
C TYR A 21 -18.75 3.62 11.77
N SER A 22 -18.28 4.77 11.29
CA SER A 22 -18.05 4.99 9.84
C SER A 22 -17.14 3.93 9.22
N TRP A 23 -16.23 3.34 10.00
CA TRP A 23 -15.34 2.26 9.55
C TRP A 23 -15.99 0.87 9.56
N GLN A 24 -17.14 0.72 10.21
CA GLN A 24 -17.93 -0.52 10.29
C GLN A 24 -19.06 -0.58 9.25
N VAL A 25 -19.37 0.55 8.60
CA VAL A 25 -20.37 0.64 7.54
C VAL A 25 -20.04 -0.35 6.41
N GLN A 26 -21.03 -1.15 6.01
CA GLN A 26 -20.91 -2.15 4.96
C GLN A 26 -20.91 -1.48 3.58
N CYS A 27 -19.75 -0.94 3.21
CA CYS A 27 -19.48 -0.33 1.91
C CYS A 27 -17.97 -0.37 1.60
N PRO A 28 -17.54 -0.01 0.38
CA PRO A 28 -16.13 0.08 0.02
C PRO A 28 -15.33 1.02 0.95
N PRO A 29 -14.04 0.72 1.23
CA PRO A 29 -13.20 1.53 2.12
C PRO A 29 -13.14 3.03 1.77
N LYS A 30 -13.15 3.37 0.47
CA LYS A 30 -13.19 4.77 0.00
C LYS A 30 -14.42 5.53 0.49
N ILE A 31 -15.57 4.86 0.56
CA ILE A 31 -16.83 5.46 1.03
C ILE A 31 -16.82 5.56 2.55
N ARG A 32 -16.24 4.58 3.26
CA ARG A 32 -16.03 4.65 4.73
C ARG A 32 -15.15 5.84 5.11
N HIS A 33 -14.04 6.03 4.39
CA HIS A 33 -13.18 7.20 4.56
C HIS A 33 -13.94 8.50 4.28
N PHE A 34 -14.72 8.56 3.20
CA PHE A 34 -15.52 9.75 2.90
C PHE A 34 -16.55 10.07 4.00
N ILE A 35 -17.24 9.06 4.55
CA ILE A 35 -18.14 9.24 5.69
C ILE A 35 -17.38 9.73 6.94
N TRP A 36 -16.18 9.21 7.19
CA TRP A 36 -15.30 9.73 8.24
C TRP A 36 -14.89 11.19 7.99
N GLN A 37 -14.63 11.58 6.74
CA GLN A 37 -14.33 12.98 6.37
C GLN A 37 -15.52 13.92 6.64
N ILE A 38 -16.75 13.44 6.44
CA ILE A 38 -17.98 14.18 6.79
C ILE A 38 -18.06 14.42 8.31
N LEU A 39 -17.73 13.41 9.12
CA LEU A 39 -17.76 13.47 10.59
C LEU A 39 -16.57 14.20 11.22
N THR A 40 -15.48 14.37 10.48
CA THR A 40 -14.33 15.19 10.88
C THR A 40 -14.35 16.57 10.24
N GLU A 41 -15.43 16.89 9.53
CA GLU A 41 -15.65 18.18 8.88
C GLU A 41 -14.51 18.60 7.94
N CYS A 42 -13.84 17.64 7.30
CA CYS A 42 -12.67 17.92 6.45
C CYS A 42 -12.95 17.85 4.94
N VAL A 43 -14.21 17.63 4.56
CA VAL A 43 -14.68 17.64 3.15
C VAL A 43 -14.51 19.04 2.55
N PRO A 44 -13.99 19.17 1.30
CA PRO A 44 -13.70 20.46 0.68
C PRO A 44 -14.95 21.16 0.09
N VAL A 45 -15.88 21.53 0.96
CA VAL A 45 -16.97 22.49 0.65
C VAL A 45 -16.47 23.93 0.77
N THR A 46 -17.15 24.91 0.16
CA THR A 46 -16.66 26.30 0.14
C THR A 46 -16.52 26.89 1.54
N GLU A 47 -17.39 26.54 2.48
CA GLU A 47 -17.26 26.94 3.90
C GLU A 47 -15.90 26.52 4.48
N ASN A 48 -15.46 25.28 4.22
CA ASN A 48 -14.22 24.73 4.75
C ASN A 48 -12.98 25.26 4.03
N LEU A 49 -13.08 25.51 2.73
CA LEU A 49 -12.02 26.17 1.96
C LEU A 49 -11.81 27.60 2.47
N TRP A 50 -12.91 28.32 2.71
CA TRP A 50 -12.88 29.67 3.27
C TRP A 50 -12.28 29.70 4.68
N LYS A 51 -12.67 28.77 5.57
CA LYS A 51 -12.06 28.62 6.91
C LYS A 51 -10.55 28.38 6.86
N ARG A 52 -10.02 27.86 5.74
CA ARG A 52 -8.58 27.62 5.51
C ARG A 52 -7.87 28.76 4.76
N GLY A 53 -8.54 29.89 4.55
CA GLY A 53 -7.97 31.07 3.92
C GLY A 53 -7.95 31.04 2.39
N ILE A 54 -8.71 30.13 1.75
CA ILE A 54 -8.88 30.10 0.30
C ILE A 54 -10.04 31.02 -0.06
N ASP A 55 -9.79 32.00 -0.93
CA ASP A 55 -10.82 32.93 -1.41
C ASP A 55 -11.66 32.28 -2.51
N CYS A 56 -12.96 32.09 -2.24
CA CYS A 56 -13.91 31.48 -3.16
C CYS A 56 -15.34 31.97 -2.89
N ASP A 57 -16.23 31.87 -3.88
CA ASP A 57 -17.66 32.12 -3.68
C ASP A 57 -18.22 31.15 -2.63
N ARG A 58 -18.96 31.70 -1.66
CA ARG A 58 -19.55 30.91 -0.57
C ARG A 58 -20.87 30.27 -0.98
N GLY A 59 -21.50 30.75 -2.04
CA GLY A 59 -22.73 30.18 -2.56
C GLY A 59 -22.54 28.74 -3.05
N CYS A 60 -23.54 27.90 -2.82
CA CYS A 60 -23.58 26.58 -3.43
C CYS A 60 -23.75 26.71 -4.95
N ALA A 61 -22.77 26.22 -5.71
CA ALA A 61 -22.79 26.24 -7.18
C ALA A 61 -23.99 25.49 -7.80
N THR A 62 -24.65 24.62 -7.03
CA THR A 62 -25.79 23.83 -7.49
C THR A 62 -27.14 24.51 -7.24
N SER A 63 -27.32 25.19 -6.10
CA SER A 63 -28.59 25.87 -5.75
C SER A 63 -28.54 27.40 -5.87
N GLY A 64 -27.35 27.98 -6.01
CA GLY A 64 -27.10 29.40 -6.25
C GLY A 64 -27.49 30.38 -5.13
N THR A 65 -27.92 29.90 -3.95
CA THR A 65 -28.67 30.74 -2.99
C THR A 65 -28.23 30.64 -1.54
N SER A 66 -27.62 29.53 -1.11
CA SER A 66 -27.24 29.27 0.28
C SER A 66 -25.75 28.97 0.40
N GLU A 67 -25.17 29.26 1.56
CA GLU A 67 -23.77 28.94 1.87
C GLU A 67 -23.52 27.42 1.75
N GLU A 68 -22.45 27.04 1.07
CA GLU A 68 -22.15 25.63 0.84
C GLU A 68 -21.43 25.01 2.04
N THR A 69 -22.22 24.45 2.95
CA THR A 69 -21.76 23.61 4.05
C THR A 69 -21.84 22.13 3.67
N ILE A 70 -21.17 21.26 4.43
CA ILE A 70 -21.26 19.80 4.23
C ILE A 70 -22.73 19.34 4.34
N ASN A 71 -23.45 19.86 5.32
CA ASN A 71 -24.85 19.51 5.54
C ASN A 71 -25.74 20.00 4.39
N HIS A 72 -25.49 21.22 3.90
CA HIS A 72 -26.18 21.75 2.72
C HIS A 72 -25.96 20.85 1.52
N THR A 73 -24.71 20.61 1.13
CA THR A 73 -24.36 19.82 -0.06
C THR A 73 -24.97 18.41 -0.03
N LEU A 74 -24.91 17.73 1.10
CA LEU A 74 -25.29 16.32 1.19
C LEU A 74 -26.75 16.08 1.54
N PHE A 75 -27.43 17.02 2.22
CA PHE A 75 -28.74 16.76 2.81
C PHE A 75 -29.82 17.84 2.56
N GLN A 76 -29.45 19.10 2.34
CA GLN A 76 -30.42 20.21 2.26
C GLN A 76 -30.50 20.88 0.87
N CYS A 77 -29.49 20.71 0.03
CA CYS A 77 -29.47 21.23 -1.32
C CYS A 77 -30.61 20.62 -2.15
N HIS A 78 -31.18 21.38 -3.09
CA HIS A 78 -32.37 20.96 -3.83
C HIS A 78 -32.21 19.59 -4.50
N PRO A 79 -31.13 19.28 -5.25
CA PRO A 79 -30.94 17.95 -5.83
C PRO A 79 -30.74 16.87 -4.77
N ALA A 80 -30.01 17.16 -3.69
CA ALA A 80 -29.80 16.20 -2.60
C ALA A 80 -31.12 15.81 -1.93
N ARG A 81 -31.99 16.79 -1.64
CA ARG A 81 -33.33 16.55 -1.08
C ARG A 81 -34.19 15.71 -2.01
N GLN A 82 -34.13 15.94 -3.32
CA GLN A 82 -34.85 15.11 -4.30
C GLN A 82 -34.34 13.67 -4.30
N ILE A 83 -33.02 13.46 -4.27
CA ILE A 83 -32.42 12.12 -4.20
C ILE A 83 -32.88 11.39 -2.93
N TRP A 84 -32.83 12.04 -1.77
CA TRP A 84 -33.29 11.45 -0.52
C TRP A 84 -34.79 11.14 -0.53
N ALA A 85 -35.62 12.04 -1.08
CA ALA A 85 -37.07 11.83 -1.19
C ALA A 85 -37.46 10.70 -2.15
N LEU A 86 -36.63 10.44 -3.17
CA LEU A 86 -36.81 9.32 -4.11
C LEU A 86 -36.28 7.99 -3.55
N SER A 87 -35.39 8.03 -2.56
CA SER A 87 -34.79 6.84 -1.96
C SER A 87 -35.75 6.10 -1.02
N GLN A 88 -35.36 4.90 -0.62
CA GLN A 88 -36.09 4.11 0.39
C GLN A 88 -35.93 4.63 1.83
N ILE A 89 -35.14 5.68 2.05
CA ILE A 89 -34.93 6.27 3.38
C ILE A 89 -36.13 7.17 3.74
N PRO A 90 -36.77 6.97 4.91
CA PRO A 90 -37.89 7.80 5.32
C PRO A 90 -37.47 9.25 5.57
N THR A 91 -37.99 10.18 4.78
CA THR A 91 -37.68 11.63 4.84
C THR A 91 -38.76 12.45 5.57
N ALA A 92 -39.39 11.87 6.58
CA ALA A 92 -40.46 12.54 7.31
C ALA A 92 -39.97 13.85 7.97
N MET A 93 -40.82 14.88 7.95
CA MET A 93 -40.52 16.21 8.47
C MET A 93 -40.07 16.13 9.94
N GLY A 94 -38.89 16.72 10.23
CA GLY A 94 -38.30 16.73 11.58
C GLY A 94 -37.53 15.46 11.96
N ILE A 95 -37.46 14.46 11.08
CA ILE A 95 -36.71 13.21 11.30
C ILE A 95 -35.45 13.18 10.43
N PHE A 96 -35.58 13.35 9.11
CA PHE A 96 -34.47 13.37 8.19
C PHE A 96 -34.83 14.14 6.89
N SER A 97 -34.01 15.06 6.40
CA SER A 97 -32.76 15.57 6.96
C SER A 97 -32.97 16.68 8.01
N THR A 98 -31.94 16.87 8.85
CA THR A 98 -31.83 17.91 9.88
C THR A 98 -30.73 18.93 9.54
N GLU A 99 -30.54 19.94 10.38
CA GLU A 99 -29.49 20.96 10.22
C GLU A 99 -28.08 20.48 10.62
N SER A 100 -27.93 19.24 11.10
CA SER A 100 -26.67 18.69 11.59
C SER A 100 -26.23 17.46 10.79
N ASN A 101 -25.02 17.51 10.23
CA ASN A 101 -24.34 16.36 9.61
C ASN A 101 -24.25 15.17 10.59
N PHE A 102 -23.98 15.44 11.88
CA PHE A 102 -23.88 14.41 12.90
C PHE A 102 -25.22 13.73 13.16
N THR A 103 -26.30 14.50 13.30
CA THR A 103 -27.65 13.96 13.53
C THR A 103 -28.15 13.19 12.31
N ASN A 104 -27.83 13.68 11.10
CA ASN A 104 -28.16 12.99 9.85
C ASN A 104 -27.42 11.66 9.70
N LEU A 105 -26.13 11.60 10.03
CA LEU A 105 -25.37 10.34 10.00
C LEU A 105 -25.76 9.38 11.13
N ASP A 106 -26.05 9.87 12.33
CA ASP A 106 -26.60 9.09 13.44
C ASP A 106 -27.94 8.44 13.04
N HIS A 107 -28.80 9.19 12.35
CA HIS A 107 -30.04 8.67 11.80
C HIS A 107 -29.79 7.54 10.79
N LEU A 108 -28.89 7.78 9.82
CA LEU A 108 -28.55 6.82 8.78
C LEU A 108 -27.87 5.56 9.30
N PHE A 109 -27.10 5.66 10.40
CA PHE A 109 -26.42 4.52 10.99
C PHE A 109 -27.35 3.62 11.81
N TRP A 110 -28.28 4.21 12.58
CA TRP A 110 -28.95 3.48 13.65
C TRP A 110 -30.44 3.76 13.85
N ARG A 111 -31.01 4.82 13.25
CA ARG A 111 -32.41 5.22 13.54
C ARG A 111 -33.39 4.98 12.40
N ILE A 112 -32.95 4.44 11.27
CA ILE A 112 -33.84 4.01 10.21
C ILE A 112 -34.60 2.76 10.69
N PRO A 113 -35.95 2.74 10.64
CA PRO A 113 -36.71 1.55 11.01
C PRO A 113 -36.35 0.35 10.13
N THR A 114 -36.32 -0.84 10.72
CA THR A 114 -35.84 -2.07 10.05
C THR A 114 -36.69 -2.52 8.86
N GLU A 115 -37.89 -1.96 8.70
CA GLU A 115 -38.78 -2.17 7.54
C GLU A 115 -38.32 -1.45 6.26
N PHE A 116 -37.37 -0.52 6.36
CA PHE A 116 -36.79 0.18 5.23
C PHE A 116 -35.40 -0.36 4.90
N ASP A 117 -35.12 -0.57 3.61
CA ASP A 117 -33.78 -0.90 3.14
C ASP A 117 -32.88 0.35 3.19
N SER A 118 -31.99 0.38 4.16
CA SER A 118 -31.01 1.45 4.33
C SER A 118 -29.67 1.15 3.69
N SER A 119 -29.49 -0.04 3.12
CA SER A 119 -28.18 -0.54 2.71
C SER A 119 -27.48 0.32 1.66
N ALA A 120 -28.24 1.07 0.85
CA ALA A 120 -27.71 1.95 -0.19
C ALA A 120 -27.26 3.34 0.31
N PHE A 121 -27.58 3.75 1.55
CA PHE A 121 -27.29 5.11 2.04
C PHE A 121 -25.82 5.57 1.85
N PRO A 122 -24.79 4.70 2.02
CA PRO A 122 -23.38 5.11 1.83
C PRO A 122 -23.11 5.53 0.38
N TRP A 123 -23.70 4.83 -0.58
CA TRP A 123 -23.58 5.15 -2.00
C TRP A 123 -24.38 6.39 -2.34
N ILE A 124 -25.56 6.59 -1.75
CA ILE A 124 -26.37 7.80 -1.97
C ILE A 124 -25.56 9.05 -1.57
N ILE A 125 -24.97 9.07 -0.37
CA ILE A 125 -24.11 10.18 0.07
C ILE A 125 -22.93 10.40 -0.88
N TRP A 126 -22.26 9.32 -1.28
CA TRP A 126 -21.10 9.38 -2.18
C TRP A 126 -21.47 9.92 -3.57
N TYR A 127 -22.60 9.50 -4.12
CA TYR A 127 -23.04 9.90 -5.45
C TYR A 127 -23.61 11.32 -5.48
N ILE A 128 -24.24 11.80 -4.39
CA ILE A 128 -24.57 13.22 -4.22
C ILE A 128 -23.29 14.07 -4.28
N TRP A 129 -22.24 13.67 -3.57
CA TRP A 129 -20.95 14.36 -3.59
C TRP A 129 -20.30 14.36 -4.98
N LYS A 130 -20.32 13.22 -5.68
CA LYS A 130 -19.81 13.15 -7.05
C LYS A 130 -20.57 14.04 -8.02
N ALA A 131 -21.90 14.00 -7.99
CA ALA A 131 -22.74 14.84 -8.85
C ALA A 131 -22.47 16.34 -8.61
N ARG A 132 -22.26 16.75 -7.36
CA ARG A 132 -21.84 18.12 -7.03
C ARG A 132 -20.46 18.46 -7.63
N ASN A 133 -19.49 17.56 -7.53
CA ASN A 133 -18.16 17.80 -8.09
C ASN A 133 -18.19 17.87 -9.62
N GLU A 134 -18.95 16.99 -10.29
CA GLU A 134 -19.16 17.08 -11.76
C GLU A 134 -19.80 18.42 -12.14
N LYS A 135 -20.77 18.91 -11.36
CA LYS A 135 -21.36 20.24 -11.60
C LYS A 135 -20.33 21.38 -11.46
N ILE A 136 -19.39 21.29 -10.52
CA ILE A 136 -18.41 22.37 -10.29
C ILE A 136 -17.27 22.34 -11.28
N PHE A 137 -16.72 21.16 -11.58
CA PHE A 137 -15.53 21.03 -12.42
C PHE A 137 -15.88 20.91 -13.91
N GLU A 138 -17.06 20.40 -14.24
CA GLU A 138 -17.47 20.12 -15.63
C GLU A 138 -18.75 20.88 -16.04
N ASN A 139 -19.36 21.66 -15.15
CA ASN A 139 -20.65 22.33 -15.35
C ASN A 139 -21.78 21.38 -15.81
N LYS A 140 -21.71 20.13 -15.38
CA LYS A 140 -22.65 19.07 -15.78
C LYS A 140 -23.80 18.96 -14.79
N ASP A 141 -25.03 19.19 -15.25
CA ASP A 141 -26.24 18.93 -14.49
C ASP A 141 -26.63 17.46 -14.62
N THR A 142 -26.80 16.78 -13.49
CA THR A 142 -27.21 15.37 -13.45
C THR A 142 -28.59 15.25 -12.84
N ASP A 143 -29.44 14.42 -13.46
CA ASP A 143 -30.79 14.15 -12.98
C ASP A 143 -30.76 13.39 -11.62
N PRO A 144 -31.39 13.91 -10.56
CA PRO A 144 -31.50 13.25 -9.25
C PRO A 144 -31.90 11.77 -9.30
N ALA A 145 -32.86 11.41 -10.15
CA ALA A 145 -33.32 10.02 -10.25
C ALA A 145 -32.22 9.10 -10.82
N GLU A 146 -31.44 9.57 -11.79
CA GLU A 146 -30.30 8.83 -12.33
C GLU A 146 -29.16 8.70 -11.31
N VAL A 147 -28.88 9.75 -10.52
CA VAL A 147 -27.89 9.68 -9.44
C VAL A 147 -28.28 8.61 -8.41
N LEU A 148 -29.55 8.57 -8.00
CA LEU A 148 -30.07 7.55 -7.09
C LEU A 148 -29.97 6.14 -7.70
N ARG A 149 -30.40 5.97 -8.95
CA ARG A 149 -30.36 4.68 -9.66
C ARG A 149 -28.95 4.12 -9.72
N LEU A 150 -27.96 4.98 -9.99
CA LEU A 150 -26.55 4.58 -10.00
C LEU A 150 -26.05 4.20 -8.60
N ALA A 151 -26.44 4.97 -7.57
CA ALA A 151 -26.08 4.65 -6.19
C ALA A 151 -26.64 3.30 -5.73
N GLU A 152 -27.92 3.04 -5.96
CA GLU A 152 -28.59 1.78 -5.61
C GLU A 152 -28.03 0.60 -6.40
N LYS A 153 -27.81 0.76 -7.70
CA LYS A 153 -27.19 -0.27 -8.55
C LYS A 153 -25.81 -0.66 -8.00
N GLU A 154 -24.98 0.30 -7.64
CA GLU A 154 -23.64 0.04 -7.10
C GLU A 154 -23.69 -0.60 -5.71
N ALA A 155 -24.66 -0.20 -4.86
CA ALA A 155 -24.88 -0.82 -3.58
C ALA A 155 -25.27 -2.30 -3.74
N GLN A 156 -26.20 -2.61 -4.64
CA GLN A 156 -26.63 -3.96 -4.95
C GLN A 156 -25.49 -4.81 -5.51
N LEU A 157 -24.73 -4.29 -6.48
CA LEU A 157 -23.56 -4.98 -7.02
C LEU A 157 -22.55 -5.31 -5.93
N TRP A 158 -22.29 -4.37 -5.03
CA TRP A 158 -21.37 -4.58 -3.92
C TRP A 158 -21.88 -5.64 -2.92
N GLN A 159 -23.18 -5.61 -2.60
CA GLN A 159 -23.80 -6.59 -1.68
C GLN A 159 -23.83 -8.00 -2.27
N SER A 160 -24.22 -8.14 -3.54
CA SER A 160 -24.19 -9.42 -4.26
C SER A 160 -22.78 -10.01 -4.23
N ALA A 161 -21.76 -9.18 -4.45
CA ALA A 161 -20.37 -9.61 -4.34
C ALA A 161 -19.97 -10.04 -2.91
N GLN A 162 -20.62 -9.54 -1.85
CA GLN A 162 -20.38 -10.01 -0.48
C GLN A 162 -21.06 -11.36 -0.18
N ILE A 163 -22.24 -11.62 -0.75
CA ILE A 163 -23.00 -12.87 -0.56
C ILE A 163 -22.28 -14.04 -1.24
N GLU A 164 -21.75 -13.82 -2.45
CA GLU A 164 -20.95 -14.81 -3.17
C GLU A 164 -19.70 -15.25 -2.39
N LEU A 165 -19.15 -14.36 -1.55
CA LEU A 165 -18.01 -14.67 -0.68
C LEU A 165 -18.40 -15.47 0.60
N HIS A 166 -19.66 -15.39 1.05
CA HIS A 166 -20.12 -16.03 2.30
C HIS A 166 -20.82 -17.39 2.10
N ASN A 167 -21.37 -17.67 0.92
CA ASN A 167 -22.13 -18.91 0.65
C ASN A 167 -21.26 -20.14 0.31
N GLU A 168 -19.94 -20.04 0.40
CA GLU A 168 -19.05 -21.19 0.23
C GLU A 168 -18.84 -21.96 1.55
N ASN A 169 -19.83 -22.78 1.93
CA ASN A 169 -19.62 -23.99 2.76
C ASN A 169 -20.73 -25.05 2.52
N PRO A 170 -20.48 -26.35 2.81
CA PRO A 170 -20.81 -27.45 1.90
C PRO A 170 -22.15 -28.16 2.19
N GLY A 171 -23.00 -28.31 1.18
CA GLY A 171 -24.07 -29.32 1.16
C GLY A 171 -25.42 -28.84 0.62
N SER A 172 -26.04 -29.73 -0.16
CA SER A 172 -27.40 -29.69 -0.73
C SER A 172 -27.70 -28.66 -1.84
N VAL A 173 -27.59 -29.22 -3.05
CA VAL A 173 -28.22 -28.89 -4.34
C VAL A 173 -29.62 -28.26 -4.24
N ASP A 174 -29.89 -27.20 -5.01
CA ASP A 174 -30.92 -27.26 -6.06
C ASP A 174 -30.75 -26.18 -7.14
N LEU A 175 -30.85 -26.66 -8.38
CA LEU A 175 -30.61 -25.97 -9.64
C LEU A 175 -31.79 -25.07 -10.01
N VAL A 176 -31.54 -23.80 -10.33
CA VAL A 176 -32.25 -23.13 -11.43
C VAL A 176 -31.27 -22.27 -12.24
N ASN A 177 -31.05 -22.73 -13.47
CA ASN A 177 -30.44 -22.10 -14.64
C ASN A 177 -30.13 -20.59 -14.57
N GLN A 178 -28.85 -20.23 -14.75
CA GLN A 178 -28.44 -19.53 -15.97
C GLN A 178 -26.91 -19.63 -16.20
N ASP A 179 -26.60 -20.00 -17.45
CA ASP A 179 -25.32 -20.02 -18.16
C ASP A 179 -24.18 -20.94 -17.68
N ARG A 180 -24.06 -22.04 -18.43
CA ARG A 180 -23.08 -23.12 -18.33
C ARG A 180 -21.64 -22.60 -18.40
N VAL A 181 -20.93 -22.66 -17.27
CA VAL A 181 -19.48 -22.89 -17.27
C VAL A 181 -19.25 -24.26 -17.93
N ARG A 182 -18.58 -24.29 -19.09
CA ARG A 182 -18.03 -25.55 -19.61
C ARG A 182 -16.93 -25.98 -18.64
N ASP A 183 -17.15 -27.04 -17.87
CA ASP A 183 -16.06 -27.79 -17.26
C ASP A 183 -15.14 -28.25 -18.39
N ILE A 184 -13.98 -27.62 -18.54
CA ILE A 184 -12.93 -28.11 -19.42
C ILE A 184 -12.38 -29.36 -18.74
N SER A 185 -12.82 -30.55 -19.18
CA SER A 185 -12.08 -31.78 -18.92
C SER A 185 -10.72 -31.63 -19.59
N LEU A 186 -9.70 -31.34 -18.80
CA LEU A 186 -8.32 -31.23 -19.28
C LEU A 186 -7.95 -32.54 -20.00
N GLU A 187 -7.67 -32.45 -21.30
CA GLU A 187 -7.27 -33.61 -22.11
C GLU A 187 -6.05 -34.29 -21.48
N ALA A 188 -6.01 -35.62 -21.47
CA ALA A 188 -4.91 -36.37 -20.86
C ALA A 188 -3.58 -36.16 -21.59
N GLU A 189 -3.63 -35.89 -22.90
CA GLU A 189 -2.49 -35.56 -23.74
C GLU A 189 -2.40 -34.04 -23.91
N TYR A 190 -1.20 -33.50 -23.75
CA TYR A 190 -0.87 -32.09 -23.96
C TYR A 190 0.61 -31.97 -24.28
N SER A 191 1.01 -30.84 -24.85
CA SER A 191 2.42 -30.49 -25.10
C SER A 191 2.89 -29.42 -24.12
N GLY A 192 4.16 -29.49 -23.73
CA GLY A 192 4.80 -28.50 -22.87
C GLY A 192 4.37 -28.65 -21.41
N TYR A 193 4.03 -27.53 -20.78
CA TYR A 193 3.75 -27.45 -19.35
C TYR A 193 2.32 -26.99 -19.05
N ARG A 194 1.74 -27.54 -17.99
CA ARG A 194 0.48 -27.07 -17.41
C ARG A 194 0.74 -26.51 -16.02
N CYS A 195 0.51 -25.23 -15.84
CA CYS A 195 0.75 -24.53 -14.58
C CYS A 195 -0.58 -24.07 -13.96
N PHE A 196 -0.89 -24.56 -12.78
CA PHE A 196 -2.07 -24.23 -12.00
C PHE A 196 -1.67 -23.16 -10.99
N VAL A 197 -2.42 -22.06 -10.92
CA VAL A 197 -2.08 -20.92 -10.07
C VAL A 197 -3.21 -20.57 -9.11
N ASP A 198 -2.85 -20.17 -7.89
CA ASP A 198 -3.80 -19.71 -6.89
C ASP A 198 -3.23 -18.69 -5.91
N GLY A 199 -4.10 -17.77 -5.48
CA GLY A 199 -3.83 -16.75 -4.48
C GLY A 199 -4.79 -16.87 -3.31
N SER A 200 -4.25 -16.88 -2.11
CA SER A 200 -4.95 -16.99 -0.84
C SER A 200 -4.84 -15.68 -0.07
N TRP A 201 -5.98 -15.12 0.28
CA TRP A 201 -6.06 -13.82 0.92
C TRP A 201 -7.08 -13.88 2.06
N LYS A 202 -6.76 -13.26 3.18
CA LYS A 202 -7.71 -13.00 4.26
C LYS A 202 -7.50 -11.60 4.81
N GLU A 203 -8.60 -10.93 5.14
CA GLU A 203 -8.55 -9.56 5.64
C GLU A 203 -7.78 -9.45 6.97
N SER A 204 -7.90 -10.46 7.84
CA SER A 204 -7.24 -10.55 9.14
C SER A 204 -5.75 -10.92 9.07
N ASP A 205 -5.30 -11.50 7.96
CA ASP A 205 -3.98 -12.12 7.90
C ASP A 205 -2.94 -11.08 7.48
N LYS A 206 -1.77 -11.07 8.12
CA LYS A 206 -0.69 -10.11 7.78
C LYS A 206 -0.05 -10.38 6.40
N PHE A 207 -0.32 -11.55 5.84
CA PHE A 207 0.29 -12.04 4.62
C PHE A 207 -0.75 -12.65 3.69
N SER A 208 -0.48 -12.60 2.38
CA SER A 208 -1.18 -13.33 1.34
C SER A 208 -0.35 -14.53 0.93
N GLY A 209 -1.01 -15.67 0.74
CA GLY A 209 -0.34 -16.84 0.19
C GLY A 209 -0.46 -16.89 -1.32
N THR A 210 0.62 -17.25 -2.00
CA THR A 210 0.62 -17.56 -3.43
C THR A 210 1.09 -18.99 -3.63
N GLY A 211 0.45 -19.69 -4.57
CA GLY A 211 0.71 -21.10 -4.83
C GLY A 211 0.63 -21.39 -6.32
N TRP A 212 1.59 -22.17 -6.81
CA TRP A 212 1.49 -22.74 -8.15
C TRP A 212 1.98 -24.17 -8.20
N PHE A 213 1.39 -24.96 -9.08
CA PHE A 213 1.72 -26.37 -9.31
C PHE A 213 1.83 -26.61 -10.81
N CYS A 214 2.94 -27.16 -11.27
CA CYS A 214 3.22 -27.34 -12.69
C CYS A 214 3.54 -28.81 -13.05
N THR A 215 2.98 -29.29 -14.14
CA THR A 215 3.22 -30.64 -14.69
C THR A 215 3.75 -30.57 -16.12
N SER A 216 4.72 -31.42 -16.44
CA SER A 216 5.28 -31.57 -17.79
C SER A 216 4.62 -32.72 -18.55
N SER A 217 4.39 -32.54 -19.85
CA SER A 217 3.97 -33.61 -20.75
C SER A 217 5.02 -34.70 -20.93
N ASN A 218 6.30 -34.38 -20.69
CA ASN A 218 7.44 -35.22 -21.02
C ASN A 218 7.81 -36.21 -19.90
N GLY A 219 6.97 -36.35 -18.87
CA GLY A 219 7.18 -37.25 -17.74
C GLY A 219 8.17 -36.73 -16.69
N GLU A 220 8.58 -35.46 -16.77
CA GLU A 220 9.38 -34.82 -15.72
C GLU A 220 8.58 -34.70 -14.40
N PRO A 221 9.26 -34.77 -13.25
CA PRO A 221 8.60 -34.64 -11.96
C PRO A 221 7.90 -33.27 -11.85
N PRO A 222 6.70 -33.22 -11.26
CA PRO A 222 5.97 -31.97 -11.11
C PRO A 222 6.74 -30.97 -10.25
N THR A 223 6.74 -29.72 -10.66
CA THR A 223 7.35 -28.61 -9.92
C THR A 223 6.25 -27.81 -9.21
N MET A 224 6.59 -27.18 -8.08
CA MET A 224 5.62 -26.38 -7.34
C MET A 224 6.30 -25.29 -6.53
N GLY A 225 5.57 -24.18 -6.35
CA GLY A 225 5.98 -23.07 -5.51
C GLY A 225 4.88 -22.72 -4.53
N ALA A 226 5.28 -22.43 -3.29
CA ALA A 226 4.44 -21.76 -2.32
C ALA A 226 5.22 -20.60 -1.68
N ALA A 227 4.64 -19.40 -1.68
CA ALA A 227 5.25 -18.22 -1.08
C ALA A 227 4.24 -17.47 -0.22
N ASN A 228 4.77 -16.77 0.77
CA ASN A 228 3.99 -15.87 1.61
C ASN A 228 4.46 -14.45 1.33
N LEU A 229 3.60 -13.65 0.72
CA LEU A 229 3.84 -12.24 0.41
C LEU A 229 3.15 -11.39 1.47
N ARG A 230 3.60 -10.15 1.67
CA ARG A 230 2.82 -9.22 2.48
C ARG A 230 1.43 -9.08 1.88
N ARG A 231 0.43 -8.86 2.74
CA ARG A 231 -0.97 -9.01 2.35
C ARG A 231 -1.31 -8.08 1.19
N SER A 232 -1.60 -8.69 0.04
CA SER A 232 -2.10 -8.06 -1.17
C SER A 232 -3.32 -7.19 -0.88
N LEU A 233 -3.58 -6.20 -1.72
CA LEU A 233 -4.64 -5.21 -1.47
C LEU A 233 -6.06 -5.81 -1.49
N SER A 234 -6.26 -6.92 -2.21
CA SER A 234 -7.53 -7.64 -2.27
C SER A 234 -7.32 -9.11 -2.65
N PRO A 235 -8.36 -9.97 -2.53
CA PRO A 235 -8.30 -11.34 -3.04
C PRO A 235 -7.88 -11.42 -4.52
N LEU A 236 -8.36 -10.49 -5.35
CA LEU A 236 -8.02 -10.46 -6.77
C LEU A 236 -6.55 -10.05 -7.01
N HIS A 237 -5.99 -9.17 -6.16
CA HIS A 237 -4.56 -8.86 -6.19
C HIS A 237 -3.72 -10.11 -5.88
N ALA A 238 -4.11 -10.89 -4.86
CA ALA A 238 -3.40 -12.14 -4.54
C ALA A 238 -3.44 -13.14 -5.72
N LYS A 239 -4.55 -13.18 -6.47
CA LYS A 239 -4.70 -14.06 -7.64
C LYS A 239 -3.79 -13.62 -8.81
N VAL A 240 -3.71 -12.33 -9.12
CA VAL A 240 -2.82 -11.84 -10.19
C VAL A 240 -1.35 -11.94 -9.81
N GLU A 241 -1.00 -11.65 -8.55
CA GLU A 241 0.35 -11.82 -8.03
C GLU A 241 0.80 -13.29 -8.10
N ALA A 242 -0.09 -14.23 -7.80
CA ALA A 242 0.18 -15.66 -7.95
C ALA A 242 0.46 -16.05 -9.42
N LEU A 243 -0.31 -15.50 -10.37
CA LEU A 243 -0.09 -15.74 -11.79
C LEU A 243 1.27 -15.18 -12.25
N LEU A 244 1.56 -13.92 -11.94
CA LEU A 244 2.83 -13.27 -12.31
C LEU A 244 4.03 -14.01 -11.71
N TRP A 245 3.92 -14.40 -10.44
CA TRP A 245 4.97 -15.17 -9.79
C TRP A 245 5.20 -16.53 -10.46
N ALA A 246 4.12 -17.23 -10.83
CA ALA A 246 4.22 -18.49 -11.57
C ALA A 246 4.86 -18.28 -12.96
N MET A 247 4.51 -17.20 -13.68
CA MET A 247 5.11 -16.86 -14.97
C MET A 247 6.61 -16.65 -14.84
N LYS A 248 7.06 -15.83 -13.88
CA LYS A 248 8.49 -15.62 -13.60
C LYS A 248 9.23 -16.91 -13.25
N CYS A 249 8.59 -17.80 -12.49
CA CYS A 249 9.16 -19.11 -12.18
C CYS A 249 9.34 -19.98 -13.43
N MET A 250 8.39 -19.96 -14.36
CA MET A 250 8.47 -20.70 -15.62
C MET A 250 9.54 -20.12 -16.55
N ILE A 251 9.60 -18.79 -16.68
CA ILE A 251 10.64 -18.08 -17.44
C ILE A 251 12.03 -18.42 -16.87
N GLY A 252 12.20 -18.34 -15.55
CA GLY A 252 13.47 -18.69 -14.89
C GLY A 252 13.88 -20.16 -15.06
N ALA A 253 12.91 -21.06 -15.26
CA ALA A 253 13.12 -22.47 -15.54
C ALA A 253 13.33 -22.79 -17.03
N ASP A 254 13.32 -21.77 -17.91
CA ASP A 254 13.39 -21.91 -19.37
C ASP A 254 12.20 -22.68 -19.98
N ASN A 255 11.04 -22.60 -19.33
CA ASN A 255 9.80 -23.23 -19.77
C ASN A 255 8.98 -22.23 -20.60
N GLN A 256 9.13 -22.26 -21.93
CA GLN A 256 8.51 -21.27 -22.83
C GLN A 256 7.14 -21.69 -23.39
N GLU A 257 6.78 -22.98 -23.33
CA GLU A 257 5.47 -23.49 -23.76
C GLU A 257 4.60 -23.87 -22.55
N VAL A 258 3.75 -22.95 -22.09
CA VAL A 258 3.00 -23.11 -20.84
C VAL A 258 1.53 -22.74 -20.99
N ALA A 259 0.65 -23.66 -20.58
CA ALA A 259 -0.77 -23.40 -20.37
C ALA A 259 -1.04 -23.15 -18.88
N PHE A 260 -1.51 -21.95 -18.55
CA PHE A 260 -1.86 -21.54 -17.20
C PHE A 260 -3.36 -21.78 -16.93
N PHE A 261 -3.66 -22.19 -15.70
CA PHE A 261 -5.02 -22.46 -15.25
C PHE A 261 -5.31 -21.79 -13.92
N THR A 262 -6.48 -21.17 -13.81
CA THR A 262 -6.95 -20.50 -12.59
C THR A 262 -8.43 -20.77 -12.37
N ASP A 263 -8.87 -20.73 -11.11
CA ASP A 263 -10.29 -20.79 -10.74
C ASP A 263 -10.96 -19.40 -10.69
N CYS A 264 -10.21 -18.34 -10.97
CA CYS A 264 -10.69 -16.96 -10.90
C CYS A 264 -11.10 -16.45 -12.28
N SER A 265 -12.41 -16.35 -12.54
CA SER A 265 -12.95 -15.85 -13.81
C SER A 265 -12.59 -14.38 -14.06
N ASP A 266 -12.53 -13.57 -13.00
CA ASP A 266 -12.12 -12.16 -13.08
C ASP A 266 -10.67 -12.00 -13.49
N LEU A 267 -9.76 -12.89 -13.05
CA LEU A 267 -8.37 -12.90 -13.53
C LEU A 267 -8.29 -13.19 -15.03
N VAL A 268 -9.08 -14.14 -15.53
CA VAL A 268 -9.14 -14.45 -16.97
C VAL A 268 -9.70 -13.28 -17.77
N LYS A 269 -10.77 -12.62 -17.28
CA LYS A 269 -11.33 -11.41 -17.91
C LYS A 269 -10.34 -10.25 -17.88
N MET A 270 -9.64 -10.05 -16.77
CA MET A 270 -8.67 -8.99 -16.58
C MET A 270 -7.53 -9.04 -17.60
N VAL A 271 -6.97 -10.22 -17.85
CA VAL A 271 -5.91 -10.36 -18.87
C VAL A 271 -6.44 -10.30 -20.31
N SER A 272 -7.74 -10.61 -20.51
CA SER A 272 -8.39 -10.62 -21.82
C SER A 272 -8.88 -9.23 -22.24
N SER A 273 -9.34 -8.43 -21.28
CA SER A 273 -9.83 -7.05 -21.46
C SER A 273 -9.12 -6.07 -20.50
N PRO A 274 -7.81 -5.82 -20.64
CA PRO A 274 -7.02 -5.02 -19.68
C PRO A 274 -7.56 -3.61 -19.41
N THR A 275 -8.19 -2.99 -20.42
CA THR A 275 -8.74 -1.62 -20.35
C THR A 275 -9.92 -1.50 -19.38
N GLU A 276 -10.59 -2.60 -19.06
CA GLU A 276 -11.70 -2.63 -18.09
C GLU A 276 -11.21 -2.67 -16.63
N TRP A 277 -9.90 -2.85 -16.40
CA TRP A 277 -9.30 -3.08 -15.08
C TRP A 277 -8.17 -2.09 -14.77
N PRO A 278 -8.41 -0.76 -14.82
CA PRO A 278 -7.36 0.25 -14.69
C PRO A 278 -6.65 0.22 -13.32
N ALA A 279 -7.31 -0.28 -12.27
CA ALA A 279 -6.69 -0.46 -10.96
C ALA A 279 -5.56 -1.52 -10.95
N PHE A 280 -5.49 -2.36 -11.97
CA PHE A 280 -4.49 -3.40 -12.14
C PHE A 280 -3.51 -3.07 -13.27
N SER A 281 -3.46 -1.83 -13.77
CA SER A 281 -2.64 -1.45 -14.92
C SER A 281 -1.17 -1.82 -14.76
N VAL A 282 -0.61 -1.63 -13.55
CA VAL A 282 0.78 -2.01 -13.23
C VAL A 282 1.01 -3.51 -13.39
N TYR A 283 0.13 -4.33 -12.79
CA TYR A 283 0.19 -5.79 -12.92
C TYR A 283 -0.05 -6.26 -14.36
N LEU A 284 -0.89 -5.54 -15.11
CA LEU A 284 -1.19 -5.83 -16.51
C LEU A 284 -0.02 -5.49 -17.44
N GLU A 285 0.70 -4.40 -17.19
CA GLU A 285 1.93 -4.06 -17.91
C GLU A 285 2.99 -5.14 -17.69
N GLU A 286 3.17 -5.57 -16.43
CA GLU A 286 4.07 -6.66 -16.07
C GLU A 286 3.66 -7.98 -16.72
N PHE A 287 2.37 -8.33 -16.66
CA PHE A 287 1.82 -9.50 -17.34
C PHE A 287 2.11 -9.49 -18.84
N GLN A 288 1.93 -8.35 -19.52
CA GLN A 288 2.21 -8.23 -20.96
C GLN A 288 3.71 -8.30 -21.25
N SER A 289 4.57 -7.86 -20.33
CA SER A 289 6.01 -8.01 -20.43
C SER A 289 6.40 -9.48 -20.35
N ASP A 290 6.02 -10.16 -19.26
CA ASP A 290 6.36 -11.57 -19.01
C ASP A 290 5.75 -12.51 -20.07
N LYS A 291 4.55 -12.20 -20.56
CA LYS A 291 3.87 -12.99 -21.60
C LYS A 291 4.69 -13.09 -22.89
N LYS A 292 5.52 -12.09 -23.23
CA LYS A 292 6.34 -12.08 -24.45
C LYS A 292 7.47 -13.12 -24.43
N GLU A 293 7.87 -13.58 -23.25
CA GLU A 293 8.94 -14.57 -23.07
C GLU A 293 8.47 -16.01 -23.35
N PHE A 294 7.16 -16.23 -23.51
CA PHE A 294 6.59 -17.55 -23.82
C PHE A 294 6.36 -17.72 -25.32
N SER A 295 6.88 -18.81 -25.89
CA SER A 295 6.60 -19.23 -27.28
C SER A 295 5.16 -19.72 -27.45
N SER A 296 4.57 -20.28 -26.38
CA SER A 296 3.15 -20.65 -26.31
C SER A 296 2.60 -20.32 -24.93
N PHE A 297 1.55 -19.49 -24.89
CA PHE A 297 0.90 -19.04 -23.65
C PHE A 297 -0.62 -19.15 -23.78
N SER A 298 -1.27 -19.72 -22.77
CA SER A 298 -2.72 -19.62 -22.58
C SER A 298 -3.06 -19.45 -21.11
N LEU A 299 -4.15 -18.75 -20.82
CA LEU A 299 -4.75 -18.71 -19.47
C LEU A 299 -6.21 -19.14 -19.57
N SER A 300 -6.58 -20.21 -18.88
CA SER A 300 -7.92 -20.80 -18.93
C SER A 300 -8.57 -20.90 -17.57
N LEU A 301 -9.90 -20.68 -17.53
CA LEU A 301 -10.72 -20.89 -16.34
C LEU A 301 -10.96 -22.39 -16.12
N ILE A 302 -10.73 -22.86 -14.91
CA ILE A 302 -11.03 -24.22 -14.46
C ILE A 302 -11.92 -24.19 -13.22
N SER A 303 -12.64 -25.28 -12.94
CA SER A 303 -13.42 -25.36 -11.71
C SER A 303 -12.50 -25.42 -10.48
N ARG A 304 -12.97 -24.89 -9.34
CA ARG A 304 -12.22 -24.91 -8.07
C ARG A 304 -11.78 -26.31 -7.65
N ARG A 305 -12.59 -27.34 -7.98
CA ARG A 305 -12.27 -28.75 -7.76
C ARG A 305 -11.05 -29.23 -8.56
N ALA A 306 -10.79 -28.64 -9.71
CA ALA A 306 -9.62 -28.94 -10.53
C ALA A 306 -8.37 -28.17 -10.05
N ASN A 307 -8.52 -27.06 -9.32
CA ASN A 307 -7.41 -26.22 -8.85
C ASN A 307 -6.93 -26.53 -7.41
N VAL A 308 -7.31 -27.67 -6.84
CA VAL A 308 -7.09 -28.00 -5.41
C VAL A 308 -5.61 -27.99 -5.00
N LYS A 309 -4.69 -28.35 -5.91
CA LYS A 309 -3.25 -28.37 -5.59
C LYS A 309 -2.68 -26.97 -5.38
N ALA A 310 -3.00 -26.03 -6.28
CA ALA A 310 -2.55 -24.66 -6.17
C ALA A 310 -3.21 -23.93 -4.98
N ASP A 311 -4.53 -24.13 -4.77
CA ASP A 311 -5.25 -23.57 -3.60
C ASP A 311 -4.68 -24.09 -2.28
N ASN A 312 -4.37 -25.39 -2.17
CA ASN A 312 -3.70 -25.92 -0.98
C ASN A 312 -2.31 -25.29 -0.77
N LEU A 313 -1.51 -25.11 -1.82
CA LEU A 313 -0.20 -24.47 -1.73
C LEU A 313 -0.33 -23.02 -1.24
N ALA A 314 -1.27 -22.26 -1.80
CA ALA A 314 -1.56 -20.89 -1.41
C ALA A 314 -2.13 -20.78 0.01
N ARG A 315 -2.90 -21.77 0.50
CA ARG A 315 -3.44 -21.75 1.88
C ARG A 315 -2.46 -22.23 2.93
N ASN A 316 -1.63 -23.22 2.62
CA ASN A 316 -0.78 -23.88 3.61
C ASN A 316 0.39 -23.01 4.09
N VAL A 317 0.74 -21.95 3.35
CA VAL A 317 1.73 -20.95 3.80
C VAL A 317 1.25 -20.13 5.01
N HIS A 318 -0.07 -20.11 5.28
CA HIS A 318 -0.62 -19.50 6.50
C HIS A 318 -0.36 -20.34 7.76
N SER A 319 0.05 -21.60 7.63
CA SER A 319 0.43 -22.44 8.76
C SER A 319 1.80 -22.01 9.32
N LYS A 320 1.96 -22.01 10.65
CA LYS A 320 3.14 -21.48 11.40
C LYS A 320 4.52 -21.98 10.93
N PHE A 321 4.60 -22.99 10.06
CA PHE A 321 5.83 -23.69 9.66
C PHE A 321 6.46 -23.21 8.34
N LEU A 322 5.84 -22.29 7.59
CA LEU A 322 6.33 -21.82 6.28
C LEU A 322 6.41 -20.29 6.23
N ARG A 323 7.33 -19.70 6.99
CA ARG A 323 7.57 -18.23 7.00
C ARG A 323 8.58 -17.74 5.95
N GLN A 324 9.03 -18.61 5.05
CA GLN A 324 9.90 -18.27 3.92
C GLN A 324 9.32 -18.87 2.62
N SER A 325 9.51 -18.19 1.50
CA SER A 325 9.21 -18.70 0.16
C SER A 325 9.88 -20.06 -0.03
N LYS A 326 9.12 -21.15 0.02
CA LYS A 326 9.62 -22.49 -0.28
C LYS A 326 9.26 -22.81 -1.72
N ILE A 327 10.26 -22.64 -2.57
CA ILE A 327 10.25 -23.17 -3.91
C ILE A 327 10.80 -24.60 -3.81
N ILE A 328 9.96 -25.62 -3.96
CA ILE A 328 10.42 -27.02 -4.09
C ILE A 328 10.77 -27.21 -5.56
N LEU A 329 11.96 -26.76 -5.95
CA LEU A 329 12.57 -27.10 -7.23
C LEU A 329 13.62 -28.16 -7.02
N SER A 330 13.57 -29.20 -7.85
CA SER A 330 14.55 -30.28 -7.93
C SER A 330 15.93 -29.83 -8.43
N ASN A 331 16.13 -28.54 -8.74
CA ASN A 331 17.33 -28.05 -9.40
C ASN A 331 17.79 -26.67 -8.90
N LEU A 332 19.01 -26.59 -8.34
CA LEU A 332 19.60 -25.39 -7.74
C LEU A 332 19.85 -24.24 -8.75
N SER A 333 19.96 -24.54 -10.05
CA SER A 333 20.27 -23.56 -11.09
C SER A 333 19.16 -22.51 -11.30
N THR A 334 17.90 -22.89 -11.09
CA THR A 334 16.73 -22.02 -11.30
C THR A 334 16.49 -21.05 -10.13
N VAL A 335 16.90 -21.43 -8.91
CA VAL A 335 16.76 -20.60 -7.69
C VAL A 335 17.51 -19.28 -7.82
N ILE A 336 18.66 -19.28 -8.49
CA ILE A 336 19.53 -18.11 -8.65
C ILE A 336 18.98 -17.13 -9.71
N LYS A 337 18.32 -17.63 -10.77
CA LYS A 337 17.73 -16.76 -11.81
C LYS A 337 16.43 -16.08 -11.37
N VAL A 338 15.60 -16.75 -10.56
CA VAL A 338 14.33 -16.17 -10.04
C VAL A 338 14.58 -15.07 -9.00
N TYR A 339 15.64 -15.20 -8.18
CA TYR A 339 15.98 -14.21 -7.15
C TYR A 339 16.57 -12.91 -7.71
N LEU A 340 17.19 -12.93 -8.90
CA LEU A 340 17.89 -11.78 -9.48
C LEU A 340 17.06 -10.99 -10.50
N GLY A 341 15.92 -11.52 -10.97
CA GLY A 341 15.09 -10.90 -12.01
C GLY A 341 13.84 -10.14 -11.52
N SER A 342 13.63 -9.99 -10.21
CA SER A 342 12.36 -9.48 -9.64
C SER A 342 12.45 -8.07 -9.03
N THR A 343 13.48 -7.29 -9.30
CA THR A 343 13.68 -5.96 -8.67
C THR A 343 13.19 -4.80 -9.54
N THR A 344 11.99 -4.90 -10.11
CA THR A 344 11.25 -3.74 -10.61
C THR A 344 9.77 -3.89 -10.32
N MET A 345 9.23 -2.92 -9.57
CA MET A 345 7.82 -2.64 -9.27
C MET A 345 7.16 -3.52 -8.21
N ALA A 346 7.10 -3.03 -6.97
CA ALA A 346 6.08 -3.38 -6.00
C ALA A 346 5.66 -2.11 -5.23
N GLY A 347 4.60 -1.46 -5.71
CA GLY A 347 3.86 -0.47 -4.95
C GLY A 347 2.71 -1.16 -4.22
N THR A 348 2.97 -1.72 -3.05
CA THR A 348 1.94 -2.08 -2.06
C THR A 348 2.24 -1.31 -0.78
N ASN A 349 1.19 -0.78 -0.13
CA ASN A 349 1.22 -0.48 1.30
C ASN A 349 1.29 -1.79 2.09
N ASP A 350 2.43 -2.44 1.91
CA ASP A 350 3.09 -3.32 2.83
C ASP A 350 3.35 -2.55 4.13
N SER A 351 3.34 -3.21 5.29
CA SER A 351 3.90 -2.58 6.50
C SER A 351 5.30 -2.08 6.13
N CYS A 352 5.55 -0.77 6.08
CA CYS A 352 6.85 -0.24 5.68
C CYS A 352 7.94 -0.96 6.49
N PRO A 353 9.05 -1.44 5.89
CA PRO A 353 10.15 -2.04 6.66
C PRO A 353 10.55 -1.09 7.80
N LEU A 354 10.45 -1.56 9.04
CA LEU A 354 10.60 -0.72 10.22
C LEU A 354 12.04 -0.79 10.74
N VAL A 355 12.77 0.30 10.55
CA VAL A 355 14.06 0.54 11.19
C VAL A 355 13.82 0.87 12.66
N LYS A 356 14.38 0.07 13.56
CA LYS A 356 14.25 0.30 15.01
C LYS A 356 15.21 1.37 15.51
N ASN A 357 16.44 1.38 14.99
CA ASN A 357 17.44 2.41 15.27
C ASN A 357 18.53 2.47 14.19
N ILE A 358 19.18 3.63 14.11
CA ILE A 358 20.42 3.86 13.35
C ILE A 358 21.45 4.41 14.32
N LEU A 359 22.64 3.82 14.34
CA LEU A 359 23.74 4.19 15.23
C LEU A 359 24.99 4.51 14.42
N LEU A 360 25.56 5.68 14.68
CA LEU A 360 26.91 6.06 14.26
C LEU A 360 27.77 6.17 15.53
N LEU A 361 28.69 5.23 15.69
CA LEU A 361 29.59 5.14 16.83
C LEU A 361 31.04 5.40 16.40
N ASP A 362 31.89 5.81 17.32
CA ASP A 362 33.33 5.85 17.09
C ASP A 362 34.01 4.49 17.32
N SER A 363 35.31 4.43 17.04
CA SER A 363 36.15 3.25 17.26
C SER A 363 36.27 2.79 18.72
N GLU A 364 35.79 3.58 19.69
CA GLU A 364 35.70 3.22 21.11
C GLU A 364 34.27 2.81 21.52
N GLY A 365 33.30 2.87 20.61
CA GLY A 365 31.89 2.58 20.86
C GLY A 365 31.12 3.72 21.51
N LYS A 366 31.65 4.94 21.48
CA LYS A 366 30.93 6.15 21.94
C LYS A 366 30.04 6.69 20.82
N ARG A 367 28.93 7.30 21.21
CA ARG A 367 27.96 7.90 20.28
C ARG A 367 28.57 9.08 19.54
N VAL A 368 28.41 9.09 18.23
CA VAL A 368 28.57 10.27 17.37
C VAL A 368 27.18 10.81 17.02
N ALA A 369 26.35 9.99 16.38
CA ALA A 369 24.95 10.30 16.10
C ALA A 369 24.10 9.04 16.27
N VAL A 370 22.98 9.11 17.00
CA VAL A 370 22.08 7.97 17.20
C VAL A 370 20.63 8.41 17.10
N LYS A 371 19.79 7.58 16.48
CA LYS A 371 18.34 7.80 16.41
C LYS A 371 17.61 6.48 16.63
N TYR A 372 16.61 6.52 17.51
CA TYR A 372 15.78 5.38 17.88
C TYR A 372 14.34 5.69 17.48
N TYR A 373 13.69 4.74 16.82
CA TYR A 373 12.33 4.86 16.31
C TYR A 373 11.37 3.85 16.96
N SER A 374 11.91 2.83 17.63
CA SER A 374 11.16 1.83 18.39
C SER A 374 11.18 2.13 19.89
N ASP A 375 10.08 1.79 20.57
CA ASP A 375 9.92 1.85 22.03
C ASP A 375 10.59 0.67 22.76
N ASP A 376 11.30 -0.22 22.06
CA ASP A 376 12.02 -1.35 22.66
C ASP A 376 13.06 -0.91 23.72
N TRP A 377 13.61 0.31 23.59
CA TRP A 377 14.57 0.89 24.53
C TRP A 377 14.07 2.25 25.09
N THR A 378 13.12 2.19 26.01
CA THR A 378 12.46 3.39 26.58
C THR A 378 13.39 4.29 27.40
N THR A 379 14.44 3.75 28.02
CA THR A 379 15.37 4.52 28.88
C THR A 379 16.72 4.74 28.22
N ASN A 380 17.37 5.87 28.52
CA ASN A 380 18.75 6.13 28.05
C ASN A 380 19.75 5.08 28.54
N ALA A 381 19.55 4.52 29.73
CA ALA A 381 20.37 3.42 30.24
C ALA A 381 20.23 2.15 29.39
N ALA A 382 19.02 1.81 28.96
CA ALA A 382 18.76 0.67 28.07
C ALA A 382 19.39 0.88 26.68
N LYS A 383 19.30 2.11 26.12
CA LYS A 383 19.94 2.46 24.85
C LYS A 383 21.46 2.32 24.93
N LEU A 384 22.09 2.86 25.97
CA LEU A 384 23.54 2.73 26.21
C LEU A 384 23.98 1.27 26.41
N ALA A 385 23.17 0.47 27.11
CA ALA A 385 23.45 -0.96 27.29
C ALA A 385 23.42 -1.71 25.96
N PHE A 386 22.44 -1.42 25.10
CA PHE A 386 22.31 -2.01 23.77
C PHE A 386 23.47 -1.62 22.85
N GLU A 387 23.84 -0.33 22.80
CA GLU A 387 24.98 0.13 21.99
C GLU A 387 26.29 -0.55 22.40
N LYS A 388 26.55 -0.61 23.71
CA LYS A 388 27.73 -1.32 24.25
C LYS A 388 27.70 -2.81 23.88
N TYR A 389 26.52 -3.42 23.94
CA TYR A 389 26.33 -4.81 23.54
C TYR A 389 26.64 -5.03 22.06
N VAL A 390 25.99 -4.28 21.15
CA VAL A 390 26.21 -4.36 19.71
C VAL A 390 27.69 -4.14 19.38
N PHE A 391 28.30 -3.08 19.88
CA PHE A 391 29.71 -2.78 19.65
C PHE A 391 30.64 -3.90 20.14
N SER A 392 30.39 -4.46 21.34
CA SER A 392 31.20 -5.56 21.87
C SER A 392 31.13 -6.83 21.01
N LYS A 393 30.00 -7.07 20.33
CA LYS A 393 29.78 -8.23 19.48
C LYS A 393 30.34 -8.06 18.08
N THR A 394 30.36 -6.83 17.55
CA THR A 394 30.75 -6.54 16.16
C THR A 394 32.19 -6.04 16.03
N SER A 395 32.78 -5.43 17.06
CA SER A 395 34.11 -4.77 17.01
C SER A 395 35.29 -5.63 16.53
N LYS A 396 35.19 -6.96 16.61
CA LYS A 396 36.24 -7.89 16.15
C LYS A 396 36.09 -8.37 14.71
N THR A 397 35.02 -7.98 14.04
CA THR A 397 34.71 -8.42 12.66
C THR A 397 35.31 -7.46 11.63
N ASN A 398 35.58 -7.94 10.42
CA ASN A 398 36.21 -7.14 9.37
C ASN A 398 35.17 -6.53 8.41
N ALA A 399 34.27 -5.70 8.94
CA ALA A 399 33.21 -5.05 8.16
C ALA A 399 33.67 -3.77 7.42
N ARG A 400 34.93 -3.71 6.97
CA ARG A 400 35.50 -2.52 6.31
C ARG A 400 35.21 -2.47 4.81
N THR A 401 35.22 -3.62 4.14
CA THR A 401 35.02 -3.70 2.68
C THR A 401 33.52 -3.72 2.35
N GLU A 402 32.78 -4.61 3.01
CA GLU A 402 31.35 -4.85 2.77
C GLU A 402 30.56 -4.75 4.08
N ALA A 403 29.24 -4.57 3.96
CA ALA A 403 28.35 -4.58 5.10
C ALA A 403 28.17 -6.01 5.61
N GLU A 404 28.27 -6.18 6.92
CA GLU A 404 28.08 -7.47 7.61
C GLU A 404 26.70 -7.50 8.27
N ILE A 405 26.09 -8.68 8.33
CA ILE A 405 24.76 -8.89 8.89
C ILE A 405 24.86 -9.89 10.04
N THR A 406 24.28 -9.55 11.19
CA THR A 406 24.24 -10.45 12.35
C THR A 406 22.90 -10.36 13.08
N LEU A 407 22.50 -11.47 13.70
CA LEU A 407 21.29 -11.54 14.52
C LEU A 407 21.66 -11.43 16.00
N LEU A 408 21.18 -10.38 16.67
CA LEU A 408 21.47 -10.09 18.08
C LEU A 408 20.16 -9.83 18.84
N GLU A 409 19.86 -10.67 19.85
CA GLU A 409 18.67 -10.53 20.71
C GLU A 409 17.36 -10.28 19.94
N ASN A 410 17.09 -11.12 18.93
CA ASN A 410 15.89 -11.01 18.07
C ASN A 410 15.82 -9.70 17.24
N ASN A 411 16.97 -9.09 16.99
CA ASN A 411 17.11 -7.97 16.08
C ASN A 411 18.16 -8.29 15.02
N ILE A 412 17.85 -7.98 13.77
CA ILE A 412 18.83 -8.00 12.68
C ILE A 412 19.64 -6.71 12.80
N VAL A 413 20.95 -6.83 12.88
CA VAL A 413 21.89 -5.71 12.91
C VAL A 413 22.79 -5.80 11.69
N VAL A 414 22.68 -4.80 10.81
CA VAL A 414 23.55 -4.62 9.65
C VAL A 414 24.55 -3.53 9.97
N TYR A 415 25.83 -3.76 9.68
CA TYR A 415 26.86 -2.81 10.07
C TYR A 415 28.06 -2.76 9.12
N LYS A 416 28.73 -1.60 9.09
CA LYS A 416 29.91 -1.31 8.25
C LYS A 416 30.86 -0.38 8.99
N PHE A 417 32.16 -0.54 8.79
CA PHE A 417 33.20 0.27 9.41
C PHE A 417 33.94 1.10 8.37
N ALA A 418 34.14 2.38 8.64
CA ALA A 418 34.92 3.28 7.81
C ALA A 418 35.84 4.12 8.69
N GLN A 419 37.15 4.05 8.43
CA GLN A 419 38.17 4.72 9.23
C GLN A 419 38.02 4.43 10.75
N ASP A 420 37.59 5.42 11.53
CA ASP A 420 37.33 5.38 12.97
C ASP A 420 35.83 5.53 13.33
N LEU A 421 34.95 5.41 12.34
CA LEU A 421 33.49 5.43 12.46
C LEU A 421 32.86 4.07 12.14
N HIS A 422 31.88 3.70 12.95
CA HIS A 422 31.13 2.45 12.83
C HIS A 422 29.64 2.73 12.66
N PHE A 423 29.09 2.24 11.55
CA PHE A 423 27.71 2.45 11.12
C PHE A 423 26.89 1.20 11.44
N PHE A 424 25.72 1.38 12.03
CA PHE A 424 24.79 0.30 12.37
C PHE A 424 23.36 0.68 12.01
N VAL A 425 22.62 -0.28 11.45
CA VAL A 425 21.17 -0.22 11.27
C VAL A 425 20.55 -1.45 11.91
N THR A 426 19.57 -1.25 12.77
CA THR A 426 18.88 -2.33 13.49
C THR A 426 17.42 -2.43 13.03
N GLY A 427 16.98 -3.63 12.67
CA GLY A 427 15.57 -3.97 12.43
C GLY A 427 15.11 -5.13 13.32
N GLY A 428 13.81 -5.43 13.30
CA GLY A 428 13.29 -6.62 13.99
C GLY A 428 13.73 -7.92 13.31
N GLU A 429 13.70 -9.05 14.02
CA GLU A 429 14.01 -10.40 13.49
C GLU A 429 13.19 -10.83 12.25
N ASN A 430 12.09 -10.13 11.94
CA ASN A 430 11.22 -10.44 10.80
C ASN A 430 11.38 -9.43 9.65
N GLU A 431 12.29 -8.45 9.77
CA GLU A 431 12.56 -7.46 8.73
C GLU A 431 13.44 -8.03 7.62
N ASN A 432 13.35 -7.46 6.42
CA ASN A 432 14.20 -7.87 5.30
C ASN A 432 15.62 -7.31 5.50
N GLU A 433 16.58 -8.21 5.71
CA GLU A 433 18.01 -7.89 5.89
C GLU A 433 18.59 -7.05 4.74
N LEU A 434 18.12 -7.28 3.50
CA LEU A 434 18.56 -6.53 2.33
C LEU A 434 18.09 -5.07 2.37
N VAL A 435 16.88 -4.82 2.87
CA VAL A 435 16.38 -3.44 3.02
C VAL A 435 17.20 -2.70 4.08
N LEU A 436 17.48 -3.34 5.21
CA LEU A 436 18.33 -2.75 6.25
C LEU A 436 19.76 -2.51 5.74
N SER A 437 20.26 -3.39 4.87
CA SER A 437 21.54 -3.21 4.17
C SER A 437 21.51 -2.03 3.20
N SER A 438 20.43 -1.85 2.44
CA SER A 438 20.24 -0.66 1.58
C SER A 438 20.17 0.63 2.39
N VAL A 439 19.50 0.64 3.54
CA VAL A 439 19.47 1.80 4.45
C VAL A 439 20.87 2.10 4.99
N LEU A 440 21.61 1.08 5.42
CA LEU A 440 22.98 1.26 5.91
C LEU A 440 23.90 1.82 4.81
N GLN A 441 23.84 1.25 3.61
CA GLN A 441 24.67 1.66 2.49
C GLN A 441 24.30 3.08 2.03
N GLY A 442 23.01 3.38 1.90
CA GLY A 442 22.52 4.73 1.59
C GLY A 442 22.96 5.76 2.63
N PHE A 443 22.92 5.41 3.92
CA PHE A 443 23.37 6.30 5.00
C PHE A 443 24.88 6.54 4.93
N PHE A 444 25.66 5.47 4.73
CA PHE A 444 27.11 5.57 4.59
C PHE A 444 27.50 6.44 3.39
N ASP A 445 26.92 6.19 2.21
CA ASP A 445 27.24 6.92 0.99
C ASP A 445 26.77 8.39 1.05
N ALA A 446 25.59 8.65 1.65
CA ALA A 446 25.09 10.02 1.83
C ALA A 446 26.00 10.82 2.78
N VAL A 447 26.41 10.22 3.90
CA VAL A 447 27.38 10.83 4.81
C VAL A 447 28.73 11.02 4.11
N ALA A 448 29.19 10.05 3.31
CA ALA A 448 30.41 10.22 2.52
C ALA A 448 30.31 11.42 1.57
N LEU A 449 29.20 11.60 0.86
CA LEU A 449 29.00 12.76 -0.01
C LEU A 449 28.98 14.09 0.77
N LEU A 450 28.24 14.14 1.88
CA LEU A 450 28.12 15.33 2.73
C LEU A 450 29.47 15.72 3.36
N LEU A 451 30.29 14.73 3.73
CA LEU A 451 31.63 14.92 4.29
C LEU A 451 32.74 14.90 3.23
N ARG A 452 32.41 15.07 1.94
CA ARG A 452 33.38 15.16 0.82
C ARG A 452 34.35 13.97 0.74
N ASN A 453 33.81 12.78 0.97
CA ASN A 453 34.47 11.46 1.07
C ASN A 453 35.44 11.32 2.26
N ASN A 454 35.41 12.24 3.21
CA ASN A 454 36.23 12.19 4.42
C ASN A 454 35.43 11.67 5.62
N VAL A 455 35.17 10.35 5.64
CA VAL A 455 34.35 9.70 6.67
C VAL A 455 35.19 9.37 7.91
N GLU A 456 35.61 10.41 8.64
CA GLU A 456 36.32 10.32 9.91
C GLU A 456 35.61 11.11 11.02
N LYS A 457 35.86 10.73 12.27
CA LYS A 457 35.14 11.27 13.44
C LYS A 457 35.19 12.78 13.56
N MET A 458 36.35 13.42 13.31
CA MET A 458 36.46 14.87 13.45
C MET A 458 35.55 15.59 12.46
N GLU A 459 35.61 15.21 11.18
CA GLU A 459 34.75 15.78 10.12
C GLU A 459 33.26 15.53 10.40
N ALA A 460 32.91 14.33 10.89
CA ALA A 460 31.53 14.00 11.25
C ALA A 460 31.00 14.82 12.43
N LEU A 461 31.86 15.18 13.40
CA LEU A 461 31.48 16.03 14.53
C LEU A 461 31.34 17.50 14.12
N GLU A 462 32.14 17.97 13.15
CA GLU A 462 32.04 19.33 12.62
C GLU A 462 30.77 19.54 11.78
N ASN A 463 30.27 18.49 11.13
CA ASN A 463 29.08 18.51 10.26
C ASN A 463 27.92 17.67 10.82
N LEU A 464 27.78 17.62 12.15
CA LEU A 464 26.82 16.76 12.83
C LEU A 464 25.36 17.10 12.48
N ASP A 465 25.07 18.37 12.22
CA ASP A 465 23.79 18.88 11.75
C ASP A 465 23.39 18.27 10.40
N LEU A 466 24.33 18.18 9.44
CA LEU A 466 24.09 17.54 8.15
C LEU A 466 23.79 16.03 8.30
N ILE A 467 24.43 15.36 9.26
CA ILE A 467 24.19 13.94 9.56
C ILE A 467 22.79 13.74 10.14
N PHE A 468 22.30 14.62 11.01
CA PHE A 468 20.94 14.53 11.52
C PHE A 468 19.88 14.83 10.47
N LEU A 469 20.09 15.85 9.62
CA LEU A 469 19.22 16.11 8.47
C LEU A 469 19.19 14.93 7.50
N CYS A 470 20.35 14.29 7.25
CA CYS A 470 20.42 13.05 6.49
C CYS A 470 19.54 11.94 7.10
N LEU A 471 19.58 11.74 8.43
CA LEU A 471 18.74 10.75 9.10
C LEU A 471 17.24 11.10 9.04
N ASP A 472 16.88 12.37 9.04
CA ASP A 472 15.49 12.84 8.91
C ASP A 472 14.94 12.61 7.48
N GLU A 473 15.74 12.88 6.45
CA GLU A 473 15.37 12.62 5.06
C GLU A 473 15.30 11.13 4.71
N MET A 474 16.09 10.31 5.41
CA MET A 474 16.15 8.87 5.17
C MET A 474 15.04 8.08 5.84
N VAL A 475 14.75 8.36 7.12
CA VAL A 475 13.85 7.54 7.93
C VAL A 475 13.00 8.40 8.86
N ASP A 476 11.67 8.29 8.71
CA ASP A 476 10.67 8.95 9.54
C ASP A 476 9.84 7.92 10.33
N GLN A 477 9.80 8.06 11.65
CA GLN A 477 9.13 7.13 12.58
C GLN A 477 9.44 5.65 12.32
N GLY A 478 10.67 5.35 11.87
CA GLY A 478 11.13 4.00 11.53
C GLY A 478 10.77 3.55 10.12
N MET A 479 9.98 4.31 9.37
CA MET A 479 9.68 4.05 7.97
C MET A 479 10.81 4.60 7.08
N VAL A 480 11.30 3.76 6.17
CA VAL A 480 12.31 4.17 5.18
C VAL A 480 11.64 5.03 4.12
N LEU A 481 12.12 6.26 3.95
CA LEU A 481 11.63 7.22 2.96
C LEU A 481 12.50 7.23 1.70
N GLU A 482 13.83 7.17 1.87
CA GLU A 482 14.80 7.27 0.79
C GLU A 482 16.09 6.51 1.13
N THR A 483 16.72 5.91 0.13
CA THR A 483 18.01 5.19 0.26
C THR A 483 19.06 5.63 -0.76
N ASP A 484 18.72 6.41 -1.78
CA ASP A 484 19.69 6.95 -2.75
C ASP A 484 20.49 8.11 -2.14
N ALA A 485 21.80 7.91 -2.00
CA ALA A 485 22.70 8.86 -1.37
C ALA A 485 22.78 10.23 -2.06
N ASN A 486 22.69 10.28 -3.39
CA ASN A 486 22.75 11.55 -4.12
C ASN A 486 21.48 12.36 -3.92
N VAL A 487 20.33 11.70 -3.88
CA VAL A 487 19.04 12.33 -3.59
C VAL A 487 19.02 12.88 -2.16
N ILE A 488 19.46 12.08 -1.19
CA ILE A 488 19.53 12.49 0.23
C ILE A 488 20.47 13.68 0.39
N ALA A 489 21.72 13.56 -0.08
CA ALA A 489 22.71 14.62 0.04
C ALA A 489 22.26 15.90 -0.69
N GLY A 490 21.60 15.77 -1.85
CA GLY A 490 21.01 16.90 -2.58
C GLY A 490 19.94 17.63 -1.78
N LYS A 491 19.00 16.92 -1.16
CA LYS A 491 17.95 17.52 -0.31
C LYS A 491 18.53 18.21 0.92
N VAL A 492 19.46 17.55 1.60
CA VAL A 492 20.15 18.09 2.79
C VAL A 492 20.95 19.35 2.41
N ALA A 493 21.63 19.35 1.27
CA ALA A 493 22.36 20.52 0.79
C ALA A 493 21.44 21.70 0.44
N MET A 494 20.23 21.47 -0.08
CA MET A 494 19.25 22.52 -0.34
C MET A 494 18.69 23.13 0.95
N GLN A 495 18.40 22.29 1.96
CA GLN A 495 17.97 22.77 3.28
C GLN A 495 19.09 23.55 3.99
N SER A 496 20.35 23.13 3.83
CA SER A 496 21.51 23.86 4.32
C SER A 496 21.74 25.19 3.57
N ALA A 497 21.41 25.26 2.28
CA ALA A 497 21.51 26.49 1.48
C ALA A 497 20.46 27.54 1.85
N GLU A 498 19.27 27.13 2.31
CA GLU A 498 18.27 28.04 2.91
C GLU A 498 18.68 28.53 4.30
N ALA A 499 19.44 27.71 5.07
CA ALA A 499 19.97 28.08 6.37
C ALA A 499 21.29 28.87 6.31
N SER A 500 22.06 28.74 5.22
CA SER A 500 23.33 29.41 4.99
C SER A 500 23.51 29.68 3.49
N GLY A 501 23.30 30.93 3.09
CA GLY A 501 23.47 31.34 1.69
C GLY A 501 24.93 31.25 1.26
N SER A 502 25.37 30.12 0.70
CA SER A 502 26.66 29.99 -0.02
C SER A 502 26.87 28.65 -0.78
N LEU A 503 25.84 28.01 -1.35
CA LEU A 503 26.05 26.77 -2.14
C LEU A 503 25.50 26.81 -3.57
N SER A 504 24.84 27.90 -3.98
CA SER A 504 24.24 28.03 -5.32
C SER A 504 25.23 28.22 -6.47
N GLU A 505 26.52 28.46 -6.22
CA GLU A 505 27.49 28.74 -7.30
C GLU A 505 28.15 27.48 -7.91
N GLN A 506 28.18 26.35 -7.21
CA GLN A 506 28.93 25.17 -7.69
C GLN A 506 28.10 24.27 -8.62
N THR A 507 26.80 24.10 -8.36
CA THR A 507 25.90 23.30 -9.22
C THR A 507 25.71 23.94 -10.59
N LEU A 508 25.69 25.27 -10.66
CA LEU A 508 25.64 26.02 -11.91
C LEU A 508 26.94 25.84 -12.73
N THR A 509 28.10 25.90 -12.09
CA THR A 509 29.39 25.76 -12.78
C THR A 509 29.58 24.35 -13.35
N GLN A 510 29.10 23.32 -12.64
CA GLN A 510 29.17 21.94 -13.09
C GLN A 510 28.17 21.65 -14.23
N ALA A 511 26.94 22.16 -14.14
CA ALA A 511 25.96 22.08 -15.23
C ALA A 511 26.42 22.82 -16.50
N LEU A 512 27.07 23.97 -16.36
CA LEU A 512 27.61 24.74 -17.49
C LEU A 512 28.80 24.04 -18.16
N ALA A 513 29.63 23.33 -17.39
CA ALA A 513 30.72 22.51 -17.93
C ALA A 513 30.19 21.35 -18.76
N THR A 514 29.18 20.62 -18.26
CA THR A 514 28.55 19.49 -18.97
C THR A 514 27.81 19.95 -20.23
N ALA A 515 27.14 21.11 -20.17
CA ALA A 515 26.50 21.70 -21.34
C ALA A 515 27.50 22.13 -22.42
N ARG A 516 28.66 22.66 -22.04
CA ARG A 516 29.74 23.01 -22.98
C ARG A 516 30.32 21.79 -23.68
N GLU A 517 30.46 20.69 -22.96
CA GLU A 517 31.00 19.44 -23.51
C GLU A 517 30.02 18.76 -24.47
N HIS A 518 28.71 18.83 -24.18
CA HIS A 518 27.67 18.36 -25.08
C HIS A 518 27.56 19.18 -26.37
N LEU A 519 27.67 20.52 -26.27
CA LEU A 519 27.70 21.41 -27.43
C LEU A 519 28.95 21.19 -28.30
N ALA A 520 30.11 20.99 -27.68
CA ALA A 520 31.34 20.69 -28.41
C ALA A 520 31.26 19.36 -29.18
N ARG A 521 30.62 18.33 -28.61
CA ARG A 521 30.39 17.05 -29.29
C ARG A 521 29.37 17.16 -30.43
N SER A 522 28.33 17.98 -30.26
CA SER A 522 27.31 18.21 -31.29
C SER A 522 27.80 19.01 -32.50
N LEU A 523 28.90 19.75 -32.37
CA LEU A 523 29.50 20.56 -33.45
C LEU A 523 30.62 19.82 -34.21
N LEU A 524 31.04 18.64 -33.74
CA LEU A 524 32.08 17.81 -34.34
C LEU A 524 31.55 16.54 -35.04
N THR A 525 30.23 16.42 -35.16
CA THR A 525 29.49 15.47 -36.02
C THR A 525 28.65 16.26 -37.00
#